data_AF-A0A3S8SCW7-F1
#
_entry.id   AF-A0A3S8SCW7-F1
#
_cell.length_a   1.000
_cell.length_b   1.000
_cell.length_c   1.000
_cell.angle_alpha   90.00
_cell.angle_beta   90.00
_cell.angle_gamma   90.00
#
_symmetry.space_group_name_H-M   'P 1'
#
loop_
_entity.id
_entity.type
_entity.pdbx_description
1 polymer ?
#
loop_
_entity_poly.entity_id
_entity_poly.type
_entity_poly.pdbx_seq_one_letter_code
_entity_poly.pdbx_strand_id
1 'polypeptide(L)'
;MDMFVDLSTKIKNLSGGEFAKLALLKQLYLDHETILLIDEPTNYLDPESVIALAKMLKDSHFTCIIASHNRKFLTEFCQSNYLIKEQKLLTID
;
A
#
# COMPACT_ATOMS: atom_id res chain seq x y z
N MET A 1 7.59 13.67 -9.40
CA MET A 1 8.24 13.42 -8.08
C MET A 1 7.57 14.30 -7.03
N ASP A 2 6.34 13.96 -6.63
CA ASP A 2 5.65 14.63 -5.51
C ASP A 2 5.35 13.60 -4.41
N MET A 3 6.44 12.99 -3.93
CA MET A 3 6.43 12.04 -2.83
C MET A 3 6.62 12.72 -1.46
N PHE A 4 6.64 14.05 -1.43
CA PHE A 4 6.97 14.83 -0.24
C PHE A 4 5.73 15.48 0.34
N VAL A 5 5.24 14.90 1.43
CA VAL A 5 4.50 15.66 2.43
C VAL A 5 5.40 16.81 2.87
N ASP A 6 4.91 18.05 2.77
CA ASP A 6 5.63 19.19 3.34
C ASP A 6 5.79 18.95 4.84
N LEU A 7 7.02 18.73 5.28
CA LEU A 7 7.38 18.41 6.66
C LEU A 7 7.02 19.53 7.65
N SER A 8 6.74 20.74 7.15
CA SER A 8 6.22 21.86 7.94
C SER A 8 4.70 21.78 8.19
N THR A 9 3.99 20.93 7.45
CA THR A 9 2.54 20.73 7.58
C THR A 9 2.24 19.96 8.87
N LYS A 10 1.38 20.54 9.72
CA LYS A 10 0.90 19.87 10.93
C LYS A 10 0.11 18.62 10.54
N ILE A 11 0.30 17.51 11.27
CA ILE A 11 -0.39 16.22 11.02
C ILE A 11 -1.91 16.39 10.83
N LYS A 12 -2.54 17.25 11.63
CA LYS A 12 -3.99 17.55 11.55
C LYS A 12 -4.47 18.20 10.24
N ASN A 13 -3.54 18.71 9.44
CA ASN A 13 -3.80 19.39 8.17
C ASN A 13 -3.45 18.52 6.96
N LEU A 14 -2.98 17.29 7.18
CA LEU A 14 -2.72 16.33 6.11
C LEU A 14 -4.04 15.85 5.53
N SER A 15 -4.08 15.67 4.21
CA SER A 15 -5.14 14.91 3.56
C SER A 15 -5.14 13.45 4.05
N GLY A 16 -6.26 12.75 3.90
CA GLY A 16 -6.36 11.34 4.30
C GLY A 16 -5.29 10.46 3.64
N GLY A 17 -4.94 10.75 2.37
CA GLY A 17 -3.87 10.05 1.64
C GLY A 17 -2.47 10.36 2.18
N GLU A 18 -2.20 11.59 2.57
CA GLU A 18 -0.91 11.98 3.17
C GLU A 18 -0.76 11.40 4.59
N PHE A 19 -1.83 11.39 5.38
CA PHE A 19 -1.83 10.76 6.70
C PHE A 19 -1.58 9.25 6.60
N ALA A 20 -2.24 8.56 5.65
CA ALA A 20 -2.01 7.14 5.40
C ALA A 20 -0.56 6.86 4.99
N LYS A 21 0.03 7.69 4.11
CA LYS A 21 1.45 7.58 3.72
C LYS A 21 2.39 7.82 4.90
N LEU A 22 2.14 8.82 5.74
CA LEU A 22 2.95 9.11 6.92
C LEU A 22 2.86 7.98 7.96
N ALA A 23 1.65 7.45 8.20
CA ALA A 23 1.43 6.32 9.10
C ALA A 23 2.14 5.06 8.58
N LEU A 24 2.07 4.81 7.27
CA LEU A 24 2.80 3.74 6.61
C LEU A 24 4.30 3.91 6.81
N LEU A 25 4.89 5.06 6.45
CA LEU A 25 6.33 5.34 6.63
C LEU A 25 6.77 5.18 8.09
N LYS A 26 5.96 5.65 9.05
CA LYS A 26 6.24 5.47 10.47
C LYS A 26 6.28 3.99 10.85
N GLN A 27 5.31 3.20 10.39
CA GLN A 27 5.30 1.77 10.64
C GLN A 27 6.49 1.08 9.96
N LEU A 28 6.83 1.51 8.74
CA LEU A 28 7.97 1.01 7.98
C LEU A 28 9.32 1.19 8.69
N TYR A 29 9.44 2.25 9.49
CA TYR A 29 10.71 2.66 10.10
C TYR A 29 10.88 2.19 11.56
N LEU A 30 9.80 1.80 12.24
CA LEU A 30 9.81 1.61 13.70
C LEU A 30 9.59 0.16 14.16
N ASP A 31 9.03 -0.71 13.31
CA ASP A 31 8.77 -2.12 13.68
C ASP A 31 9.36 -3.07 12.63
N HIS A 32 10.11 -4.07 13.09
CA HIS A 32 10.70 -5.08 12.21
C HIS A 32 9.76 -6.27 11.92
N GLU A 33 8.65 -6.41 12.65
CA GLU A 33 7.68 -7.49 12.48
C GLU A 33 6.25 -6.95 12.57
N THR A 34 5.70 -6.47 11.46
CA THR A 34 4.27 -6.09 11.40
C THR A 34 3.61 -6.72 10.18
N ILE A 35 2.36 -7.16 10.35
CA ILE A 35 1.49 -7.51 9.24
C ILE A 35 0.71 -6.25 8.89
N LEU A 36 0.80 -5.81 7.64
CA LEU A 36 0.11 -4.64 7.15
C LEU A 36 -1.11 -5.06 6.33
N LEU A 37 -2.29 -4.61 6.75
CA LEU A 37 -3.54 -4.78 6.00
C LEU A 37 -3.83 -3.47 5.26
N ILE A 38 -3.85 -3.50 3.93
CA ILE A 38 -4.10 -2.30 3.11
C ILE A 38 -5.31 -2.51 2.22
N ASP A 39 -6.28 -1.62 2.33
CA ASP A 39 -7.46 -1.58 1.47
C ASP A 39 -7.32 -0.47 0.43
N GLU A 40 -7.46 -0.85 -0.84
CA GLU A 40 -7.32 0.00 -2.02
C GLU A 40 -6.11 0.97 -2.05
N PRO A 41 -4.87 0.45 -1.96
CA PRO A 41 -3.65 1.28 -1.89
C PRO A 41 -3.41 2.15 -3.13
N THR A 42 -3.96 1.78 -4.28
CA THR A 42 -3.71 2.48 -5.55
C THR A 42 -4.73 3.57 -5.85
N ASN A 43 -5.76 3.73 -5.02
CA ASN A 43 -6.80 4.71 -5.29
C ASN A 43 -6.25 6.13 -5.29
N TYR A 44 -6.69 6.91 -6.29
CA TYR A 44 -6.27 8.31 -6.49
C TYR A 44 -4.76 8.52 -6.74
N LEU A 45 -3.99 7.45 -6.99
CA LEU A 45 -2.59 7.54 -7.36
C LEU A 45 -2.42 7.56 -8.88
N ASP A 46 -1.52 8.40 -9.37
CA ASP A 46 -1.04 8.32 -10.74
C ASP A 46 -0.16 7.07 -10.96
N PRO A 47 0.08 6.66 -12.22
CA PRO A 47 0.84 5.44 -12.50
C PRO A 47 2.27 5.42 -11.92
N GLU A 48 2.97 6.56 -11.85
CA GLU A 48 4.32 6.61 -11.27
C GLU A 48 4.25 6.38 -9.75
N SER A 49 3.28 7.01 -9.09
CA SER A 49 3.03 6.84 -7.66
C SER A 49 2.65 5.40 -7.30
N VAL A 50 1.88 4.70 -8.14
CA VAL A 50 1.56 3.28 -7.94
C VAL A 50 2.83 2.41 -7.97
N ILE A 51 3.73 2.66 -8.92
CA ILE A 51 5.01 1.94 -9.02
C ILE A 51 5.91 2.22 -7.81
N ALA A 52 5.96 3.47 -7.36
CA ALA A 52 6.73 3.87 -6.18
C ALA A 52 6.21 3.16 -4.92
N LEU A 53 4.89 3.12 -4.72
CA LEU A 53 4.25 2.40 -3.62
C LEU A 53 4.57 0.90 -3.66
N ALA A 54 4.44 0.28 -4.84
CA ALA A 54 4.75 -1.13 -5.01
C ALA A 54 6.19 -1.47 -4.61
N LYS A 55 7.16 -0.67 -5.06
CA LYS A 55 8.59 -0.84 -4.71
C LYS A 55 8.82 -0.69 -3.21
N MET A 56 8.25 0.35 -2.61
CA MET A 56 8.39 0.58 -1.17
C MET A 56 7.85 -0.59 -0.34
N LEU A 57 6.69 -1.14 -0.71
CA LEU A 57 6.11 -2.32 -0.03
C LEU A 57 6.97 -3.57 -0.24
N LYS A 58 7.50 -3.76 -1.45
CA LYS A 58 8.35 -4.91 -1.80
C LYS A 58 9.70 -4.90 -1.08
N ASP A 59 10.30 -3.73 -0.91
CA ASP A 59 11.60 -3.56 -0.26
C ASP A 59 11.48 -3.50 1.28
N SER A 60 10.25 -3.53 1.80
CA SER A 60 9.97 -3.50 3.22
C SER A 60 10.08 -4.88 3.87
N HIS A 61 10.24 -4.92 5.20
CA HIS A 61 10.27 -6.16 5.98
C HIS A 61 8.87 -6.65 6.39
N PHE A 62 7.80 -6.01 5.93
CA PHE A 62 6.43 -6.34 6.35
C PHE A 62 5.83 -7.45 5.50
N THR A 63 5.05 -8.30 6.17
CA THR A 63 4.07 -9.12 5.45
C THR A 63 2.87 -8.24 5.13
N CYS A 64 2.56 -8.06 3.85
CA CYS A 64 1.44 -7.24 3.41
C CYS A 64 0.27 -8.11 2.93
N ILE A 65 -0.94 -7.80 3.39
CA ILE A 65 -2.20 -8.30 2.82
C ILE A 65 -2.90 -7.11 2.19
N ILE A 66 -3.08 -7.18 0.87
CA ILE A 66 -3.61 -6.07 0.09
C ILE A 66 -4.94 -6.48 -0.53
N ALA A 67 -5.98 -5.67 -0.30
CA ALA A 67 -7.24 -5.74 -1.01
C ALA A 67 -7.26 -4.64 -2.08
N SER A 68 -7.48 -5.01 -3.34
CA SER A 68 -7.68 -4.02 -4.40
C SER A 68 -8.47 -4.59 -5.58
N HIS A 69 -9.21 -3.72 -6.27
CA HIS A 69 -9.79 -4.01 -7.58
C HIS A 69 -8.78 -3.90 -8.74
N ASN A 70 -7.58 -3.34 -8.51
CA ASN A 70 -6.54 -3.19 -9.52
C ASN A 70 -5.76 -4.50 -9.73
N ARG A 71 -6.30 -5.38 -10.58
CA ARG A 71 -5.70 -6.69 -10.86
C ARG A 71 -4.25 -6.62 -11.32
N LYS A 72 -3.91 -5.66 -12.18
CA LYS A 72 -2.55 -5.52 -12.73
C LYS A 72 -1.53 -5.28 -11.62
N PHE A 73 -1.85 -4.37 -10.69
CA PHE A 73 -1.01 -4.12 -9.52
C PHE A 73 -0.80 -5.38 -8.68
N LEU A 74 -1.87 -6.11 -8.37
CA LEU A 74 -1.78 -7.32 -7.56
C LEU A 74 -0.92 -8.39 -8.25
N THR A 75 -1.17 -8.67 -9.53
CA THR A 75 -0.44 -9.69 -10.28
C THR A 75 1.03 -9.33 -10.53
N GLU A 76 1.35 -8.04 -10.67
CA GLU A 76 2.74 -7.61 -10.95
C GLU A 76 3.59 -7.48 -9.67
N PHE A 77 2.98 -7.17 -8.53
CA PHE A 77 3.72 -6.75 -7.33
C PHE A 77 3.49 -7.60 -6.08
N CYS A 78 2.48 -8.48 -6.05
CA CYS A 78 2.23 -9.39 -4.93
C CYS A 78 2.78 -10.79 -5.20
N GLN A 79 3.30 -11.46 -4.17
CA GLN A 79 3.86 -12.81 -4.25
C GLN A 79 2.77 -13.90 -4.36
N SER A 80 1.58 -13.65 -3.82
CA SER A 80 0.46 -14.59 -3.85
C SER A 80 -0.83 -13.82 -4.07
N ASN A 81 -1.67 -14.32 -4.96
CA ASN A 81 -2.89 -13.65 -5.38
C ASN A 81 -4.11 -14.51 -5.07
N TYR A 82 -5.16 -13.88 -4.55
CA TYR A 82 -6.41 -14.53 -4.21
C TYR A 82 -7.60 -13.77 -4.80
N LEU A 83 -8.63 -14.49 -5.20
CA LEU A 83 -9.90 -13.97 -5.68
C LEU A 83 -10.99 -14.27 -4.67
N ILE A 84 -11.75 -13.25 -4.27
CA ILE A 84 -12.98 -13.45 -3.53
C ILE A 84 -14.14 -13.52 -4.53
N LYS A 85 -14.81 -14.67 -4.60
CA LYS A 85 -16.00 -14.88 -5.44
C LYS A 85 -17.03 -15.71 -4.67
N GLU A 86 -18.29 -15.30 -4.68
CA GLU A 86 -19.38 -16.01 -4.00
C GLU A 86 -19.06 -16.29 -2.51
N GLN A 87 -18.48 -15.29 -1.82
CA GLN A 87 -18.05 -15.37 -0.43
C GLN A 87 -16.98 -16.46 -0.15
N LYS A 88 -16.30 -16.95 -1.18
CA LYS A 88 -15.18 -17.89 -1.07
C LYS A 88 -13.89 -17.23 -1.54
N LEU A 89 -12.80 -17.54 -0.85
CA LEU A 89 -11.44 -17.17 -1.25
C LEU A 89 -10.87 -18.28 -2.15
N LEU A 90 -10.48 -17.93 -3.37
CA LEU A 90 -9.89 -18.82 -4.37
C LEU A 90 -8.45 -18.40 -4.62
N THR A 91 -7.52 -19.34 -4.66
CA THR A 91 -6.14 -19.05 -5.06
C THR A 91 -6.08 -18.83 -6.57
N ILE A 92 -5.32 -17.83 -7.00
CA ILE A 92 -4.96 -17.63 -8.41
C ILE A 92 -3.48 -18.03 -8.54
N ASP A 93 -3.23 -19.09 -9.30
CA ASP A 93 -1.88 -19.54 -9.67
C ASP A 93 -1.28 -18.66 -10.78
#